data_AF-A0A3P7IVY0-F1
#
_entry.id   AF-A0A3P7IVY0-F1
#
_cell.length_a   1.000
_cell.length_b   1.000
_cell.length_c   1.000
_cell.angle_alpha   90.00
_cell.angle_beta   90.00
_cell.angle_gamma   90.00
#
_symmetry.space_group_name_H-M   'P 1'
#
loop_
_entity.id
_entity.type
_entity.pdbx_description
1 polymer ?
#
loop_
_entity_poly.entity_id
_entity_poly.type
_entity_poly.pdbx_seq_one_letter_code
_entity_poly.pdbx_strand_id
1 'polypeptide(L)'
;MVTTDRIKESAVRSLITIGSRGDRGVSLDASALRLLTALANALVLETLLRAAQYTQLDGRSTVVATDFQRILPSILLDFSM
;
A
#
# COMPACT_ATOMS: atom_id res chain seq x y z
N MET A 1 14.59 -12.75 2.30
CA MET A 1 13.39 -12.04 2.78
C MET A 1 13.62 -10.56 2.48
N VAL A 2 12.87 -9.96 1.56
CA VAL A 2 12.93 -8.50 1.36
C VAL A 2 12.33 -7.88 2.63
N THR A 3 13.14 -7.18 3.41
CA THR A 3 12.66 -6.41 4.56
C THR A 3 11.99 -5.16 4.03
N THR A 4 10.69 -5.25 3.78
CA THR A 4 9.90 -4.04 3.54
C THR A 4 9.76 -3.33 4.88
N ASP A 5 10.36 -2.15 5.00
CA ASP A 5 10.18 -1.32 6.18
C ASP A 5 8.70 -1.04 6.38
N ARG A 6 8.20 -1.33 7.59
CA ARG A 6 6.80 -1.12 7.91
C ARG A 6 6.49 0.37 7.93
N ILE A 7 5.38 0.75 7.32
CA ILE A 7 4.85 2.11 7.39
C ILE A 7 4.53 2.42 8.85
N LYS A 8 5.10 3.52 9.36
CA LYS A 8 4.87 4.02 10.72
C LYS A 8 3.52 4.72 10.82
N GLU A 9 2.89 4.61 11.98
CA GLU A 9 1.61 5.27 12.28
C GLU A 9 1.66 6.80 12.08
N SER A 10 2.80 7.43 12.39
CA SER A 10 3.03 8.87 12.17
C SER A 10 3.02 9.26 10.68
N ALA A 11 3.51 8.39 9.80
CA ALA A 11 3.48 8.61 8.36
C ALA A 11 2.03 8.56 7.84
N VAL A 12 1.25 7.58 8.30
CA VAL A 12 -0.18 7.45 7.97
C VAL A 12 -0.96 8.67 8.44
N ARG A 13 -0.74 9.11 9.68
CA ARG A 13 -1.34 10.34 10.22
C ARG A 13 -1.00 11.58 9.38
N SER A 14 0.23 11.68 8.91
CA SER A 14 0.69 12.78 8.06
C SER A 14 0.01 12.75 6.69
N LEU A 15 -0.12 11.56 6.08
CA LEU A 15 -0.82 11.38 4.80
C LEU A 15 -2.30 11.78 4.88
N ILE A 16 -3.00 11.40 5.95
CA ILE A 16 -4.38 11.82 6.20
C ILE A 16 -4.46 13.34 6.35
N THR A 17 -3.56 13.93 7.14
CA THR A 17 -3.52 15.38 7.35
C THR A 17 -3.33 16.13 6.03
N ILE A 18 -2.49 15.62 5.13
CA ILE A 18 -2.28 16.17 3.79
C ILE A 18 -3.51 15.96 2.90
N GLY A 19 -4.06 14.75 2.87
CA GLY A 19 -5.20 14.38 2.03
C GLY A 19 -6.51 15.06 2.42
N SER A 20 -6.66 15.44 3.70
CA SER A 20 -7.80 16.20 4.21
C SER A 20 -7.58 17.72 4.23
N ARG A 21 -6.51 18.24 3.61
CA ARG A 21 -6.30 19.70 3.51
C ARG A 21 -7.42 20.33 2.69
N GLY A 22 -8.24 21.16 3.34
CA GLY A 22 -9.38 21.86 2.73
C GLY A 22 -10.73 21.44 3.29
N ASP A 23 -10.82 20.22 3.85
CA ASP A 23 -11.96 19.78 4.64
C ASP A 23 -11.77 20.12 6.13
N ARG A 24 -12.86 20.17 6.89
CA ARG A 24 -12.79 20.25 8.36
C ARG A 24 -12.02 19.02 8.84
N GLY A 25 -10.76 19.20 9.22
CA GLY A 25 -9.79 18.11 9.44
C GLY A 25 -10.40 16.87 10.09
N VAL A 26 -10.25 15.72 9.43
CA VAL A 26 -10.78 14.46 9.92
C VAL A 26 -9.97 14.01 11.13
N SER A 27 -10.59 14.00 12.31
CA SER A 27 -10.00 13.40 13.51
C SER A 27 -10.26 11.90 13.52
N LEU A 28 -9.20 11.10 13.50
CA LEU A 28 -9.27 9.66 13.69
C LEU A 28 -8.90 9.31 15.12
N ASP A 29 -9.63 8.39 15.72
CA ASP A 29 -9.20 7.78 16.98
C ASP A 29 -7.99 6.86 16.76
N ALA A 30 -7.33 6.50 17.87
CA ALA A 30 -6.10 5.72 17.83
C ALA A 30 -6.30 4.31 17.22
N SER A 31 -7.45 3.69 17.42
CA SER A 31 -7.74 2.36 16.88
C SER A 31 -7.97 2.41 15.38
N ALA A 32 -8.72 3.40 14.89
CA ALA A 32 -8.89 3.64 13.47
C ALA A 32 -7.55 3.89 12.75
N LEU A 33 -6.68 4.70 13.37
CA LEU A 33 -5.35 4.98 12.82
C LEU A 33 -4.45 3.73 12.78
N ARG A 34 -4.49 2.88 13.81
CA ARG A 34 -3.77 1.60 13.82
C ARG A 34 -4.28 0.65 12.74
N LEU A 35 -5.60 0.54 12.57
CA LEU A 35 -6.20 -0.28 11.54
C LEU A 35 -5.79 0.19 10.14
N LEU A 36 -5.84 1.50 9.89
CA LEU A 36 -5.40 2.08 8.63
C LEU A 36 -3.91 1.83 8.38
N THR A 37 -3.08 1.88 9.43
CA THR A 37 -1.65 1.55 9.33
C THR A 37 -1.43 0.08 8.96
N ALA A 38 -2.20 -0.84 9.55
CA ALA A 38 -2.15 -2.24 9.19
C ALA A 38 -2.59 -2.46 7.73
N LEU A 39 -3.66 -1.79 7.30
CA LEU A 39 -4.16 -1.85 5.92
C LEU A 39 -3.12 -1.35 4.91
N ALA A 40 -2.46 -0.22 5.20
CA ALA A 40 -1.42 0.33 4.33
C ALA A 40 -0.23 -0.63 4.18
N ASN A 41 0.19 -1.28 5.27
CA ASN A 41 1.25 -2.29 5.22
C ASN A 41 0.81 -3.55 4.44
N ALA A 42 -0.44 -3.99 4.61
CA ALA A 42 -1.00 -5.13 3.88
C ALA A 42 -1.04 -4.86 2.38
N LEU A 43 -1.44 -3.65 1.98
CA LEU A 43 -1.47 -3.22 0.57
C LEU A 43 -0.07 -3.26 -0.06
N VAL A 44 0.95 -2.76 0.64
CA VAL A 44 2.34 -2.81 0.16
C VAL A 44 2.80 -4.26 -0.04
N LEU A 45 2.49 -5.14 0.92
CA LEU A 45 2.82 -6.57 0.83
C LEU A 45 2.11 -7.26 -0.32
N GLU A 46 0.81 -7.05 -0.48
CA GLU A 46 0.00 -7.64 -1.55
C GLU A 46 0.50 -7.19 -2.93
N THR A 47 0.79 -5.90 -3.06
CA THR A 47 1.33 -5.32 -4.30
C THR A 47 2.68 -5.96 -4.66
N LEU A 48 3.58 -6.10 -3.68
CA LEU A 48 4.87 -6.76 -3.89
C LEU A 48 4.73 -8.24 -4.23
N LEU A 49 3.82 -8.95 -3.55
CA LEU A 49 3.61 -10.38 -3.76
C LEU A 49 3.08 -10.65 -5.17
N ARG A 50 2.07 -9.89 -5.62
CA ARG A 50 1.54 -10.02 -6.98
C ARG A 50 2.61 -9.70 -8.03
N ALA A 51 3.37 -8.62 -7.84
CA ALA A 51 4.44 -8.28 -8.78
C ALA A 51 5.51 -9.38 -8.83
N ALA A 52 5.87 -9.95 -7.68
CA ALA A 52 6.80 -11.07 -7.60
C ALA A 52 6.27 -12.33 -8.30
N GLN A 53 4.99 -12.66 -8.15
CA GLN A 53 4.35 -13.79 -8.83
C GLN A 53 4.43 -13.65 -10.35
N TYR A 54 4.06 -12.49 -10.90
CA TYR A 54 4.18 -12.24 -12.34
C TYR A 54 5.64 -12.29 -12.82
N THR A 55 6.55 -11.74 -12.04
CA THR A 55 7.99 -11.77 -12.35
C THR A 55 8.53 -13.20 -12.41
N GLN A 56 8.10 -14.06 -11.48
CA GLN A 56 8.46 -15.48 -11.45
C GLN A 56 7.88 -16.25 -12.64
N LEU A 57 6.64 -15.96 -13.05
CA LEU A 57 6.03 -16.55 -14.26
C LEU A 57 6.81 -16.18 -15.53
N ASP A 58 7.37 -14.98 -15.58
CA ASP A 58 8.27 -14.53 -16.65
C ASP A 58 9.70 -15.11 -16.54
N GLY A 59 9.98 -15.99 -15.57
CA GLY A 59 11.30 -16.59 -15.34
C GLY A 59 12.34 -15.63 -14.76
N ARG A 60 11.91 -14.44 -14.30
CA ARG A 60 12.77 -13.42 -13.70
C ARG A 60 12.77 -13.55 -12.18
N SER A 61 13.87 -13.12 -11.55
CA SER A 61 14.04 -13.11 -10.08
C SER A 61 13.97 -11.72 -9.47
N THR A 62 13.90 -10.67 -10.30
CA THR A 62 13.93 -9.26 -9.86
C THR A 62 12.70 -8.53 -10.37
N VAL A 63 11.92 -7.99 -9.43
CA VAL A 63 10.75 -7.16 -9.71
C VAL A 63 11.22 -5.78 -10.18
N VAL A 64 10.68 -5.28 -11.28
CA VAL A 64 10.97 -3.95 -11.82
C VAL A 64 9.70 -3.09 -11.91
N ALA A 65 9.87 -1.80 -12.19
CA ALA A 65 8.76 -0.84 -12.26
C ALA A 65 7.60 -1.27 -13.19
N THR A 66 7.91 -1.93 -14.30
CA THR A 66 6.90 -2.39 -15.26
C THR A 66 6.02 -3.51 -14.71
N ASP A 67 6.51 -4.29 -13.74
CA ASP A 67 5.72 -5.36 -13.10
C ASP A 67 4.60 -4.75 -12.24
N PHE A 68 4.88 -3.64 -11.56
CA PHE A 68 3.86 -2.88 -10.82
C PHE A 68 2.81 -2.26 -11.74
N GLN A 69 3.20 -1.76 -12.90
CA GLN A 69 2.25 -1.18 -13.88
C GLN A 69 1.25 -2.22 -14.38
N ARG A 70 1.67 -3.49 -14.53
CA ARG A 70 0.79 -4.60 -14.96
C ARG A 70 -0.26 -4.95 -13.91
N ILE A 71 0.11 -4.93 -12.62
CA ILE A 71 -0.80 -5.33 -11.54
C ILE A 71 -1.62 -4.17 -10.96
N LEU A 72 -1.25 -2.92 -11.25
CA LEU A 72 -1.93 -1.74 -10.71
C LEU A 72 -3.45 -1.76 -10.94
N PRO A 73 -3.97 -2.13 -12.13
CA PRO A 73 -5.42 -2.16 -12.34
C PRO A 73 -6.15 -3.14 -11.41
N SER A 74 -5.58 -4.34 -11.16
CA SER A 74 -6.23 -5.32 -10.27
C SER A 74 -6.18 -4.88 -8.82
N ILE A 75 -5.06 -4.29 -8.38
CA ILE A 75 -4.95 -3.70 -7.04
C ILE A 75 -5.99 -2.59 -6.85
N LEU A 76 -6.16 -1.68 -7.82
CA LEU A 76 -7.14 -0.60 -7.72
C LEU A 76 -8.58 -1.13 -7.67
N LEU A 77 -8.89 -2.17 -8.46
CA LEU A 77 -10.21 -2.80 -8.44
C LEU A 77 -10.55 -3.39 -7.06
N ASP A 78 -9.60 -4.08 -6.43
CA ASP A 78 -9.80 -4.69 -5.11
C ASP A 78 -10.06 -3.66 -4.00
N PHE A 79 -9.61 -2.41 -4.18
CA PHE A 79 -9.82 -1.31 -3.22
C PHE A 79 -11.04 -0.43 -3.55
N SER A 80 -11.60 -0.57 -4.75
CA SER A 80 -12.73 0.24 -5.21
C SER A 80 -14.10 -0.30 -4.84
N MET A 81 -14.16 -1.56 -4.35
CA MET A 81 -15.40 -2.24 -3.96
C MET A 81 -15.58 -2.30 -2.45
#